data_AF-A0A1H9WF88-F1
#
_entry.id   AF-A0A1H9WF88-F1
#
_cell.length_a   1.000
_cell.length_b   1.000
_cell.length_c   1.000
_cell.angle_alpha   90.00
_cell.angle_beta   90.00
_cell.angle_gamma   90.00
#
_symmetry.space_group_name_H-M   'P 1'
#
loop_
_entity.id
_entity.type
_entity.pdbx_description
1 polymer ?
#
loop_
_entity_poly.entity_id
_entity_poly.type
_entity_poly.pdbx_seq_one_letter_code
_entity_poly.pdbx_strand_id
1 'polypeptide(L)'
;MPRAFVSYTHDSEEHKDLVLLLATALVDNSIDVCLDRWHLERQDWYTWAVREMNAADFVIVVASEVYRGVADGYATAAANLGMQCEAAILRDRLQGNRPLWTKKILPVLLPGHEVEEIPIVFQPYGANYYKITDFTTAGMEELLRVMLDKPAYVAPPPGQEPHLPRRTVVAPEQRPPAHNGKPGVVNSITGAVVHGNIIQSGGNVTQG
;
A
#
# COMPACT_ATOMS: atom_id res chain seq x y z
N MET A 1 -3.34 -21.79 11.81
CA MET A 1 -4.42 -20.78 11.84
C MET A 1 -3.78 -19.50 12.30
N PRO A 2 -3.79 -18.42 11.49
CA PRO A 2 -3.21 -17.14 11.89
C PRO A 2 -4.00 -16.54 13.07
N ARG A 3 -3.28 -15.94 14.02
CA ARG A 3 -3.87 -15.22 15.16
C ARG A 3 -3.86 -13.72 14.90
N ALA A 4 -4.96 -13.05 15.21
CA ALA A 4 -5.12 -11.61 15.01
C ALA A 4 -5.60 -10.92 16.29
N PHE A 5 -4.90 -9.87 16.70
CA PHE A 5 -5.37 -8.96 17.75
C PHE A 5 -6.12 -7.79 17.10
N VAL A 6 -7.32 -7.46 17.59
CA VAL A 6 -8.13 -6.35 17.06
C VAL A 6 -7.98 -5.13 17.96
N SER A 7 -7.36 -4.09 17.42
CA SER A 7 -7.15 -2.78 18.05
C SER A 7 -8.16 -1.79 17.47
N TYR A 8 -9.05 -1.27 18.31
CA TYR A 8 -10.12 -0.35 17.90
C TYR A 8 -10.51 0.57 19.07
N THR A 9 -11.06 1.74 18.78
CA THR A 9 -11.54 2.66 19.81
C THR A 9 -13.02 2.45 20.13
N HIS A 10 -13.39 2.74 21.37
CA HIS A 10 -14.77 2.69 21.83
C HIS A 10 -15.57 3.94 21.43
N ASP A 11 -15.71 4.18 20.13
CA ASP A 11 -16.25 5.44 19.58
C ASP A 11 -17.75 5.59 19.81
N SER A 12 -18.52 4.64 19.31
CA SER A 12 -19.97 4.56 19.41
C SER A 12 -20.39 3.10 19.53
N GLU A 13 -21.60 2.82 20.01
CA GLU A 13 -22.12 1.44 20.03
C GLU A 13 -22.20 0.84 18.63
N GLU A 14 -22.56 1.65 17.63
CA GLU A 14 -22.55 1.24 16.21
C GLU A 14 -21.16 0.79 15.75
N HIS A 15 -20.11 1.57 16.06
CA HIS A 15 -18.74 1.21 15.71
C HIS A 15 -18.30 -0.10 16.39
N LYS A 16 -18.63 -0.26 17.69
CA LYS A 16 -18.34 -1.50 18.44
C LYS A 16 -19.03 -2.72 17.84
N ASP A 17 -20.24 -2.56 17.34
CA ASP A 17 -21.00 -3.64 16.73
C ASP A 17 -20.45 -4.00 15.35
N LEU A 18 -20.03 -3.02 14.55
CA LEU A 18 -19.32 -3.29 13.29
C LEU A 18 -17.98 -4.00 13.53
N VAL A 19 -17.22 -3.63 14.57
CA VAL A 19 -15.99 -4.33 14.96
C VAL A 19 -16.28 -5.78 15.36
N LEU A 20 -17.35 -6.01 16.12
CA LEU A 20 -17.78 -7.36 16.51
C LEU A 20 -18.20 -8.19 15.29
N LEU A 21 -18.90 -7.60 14.33
CA LEU A 21 -19.26 -8.26 13.06
C LEU A 21 -18.02 -8.65 12.26
N LEU A 22 -17.04 -7.74 12.14
CA LEU A 22 -15.75 -8.04 11.51
C LEU A 22 -15.05 -9.21 12.22
N ALA A 23 -14.90 -9.13 13.54
CA ALA A 23 -14.22 -10.16 14.33
C ALA A 23 -14.89 -11.54 14.19
N THR A 24 -16.22 -11.58 14.22
CA THR A 24 -17.00 -12.82 14.05
C THR A 24 -16.81 -13.39 12.65
N ALA A 25 -16.91 -12.55 11.62
CA ALA A 25 -16.73 -12.99 10.24
C ALA A 25 -15.30 -13.48 9.94
N LEU A 26 -14.29 -12.90 10.59
CA LEU A 26 -12.90 -13.39 10.53
C LEU A 26 -12.77 -14.78 11.18
N VAL A 27 -13.41 -15.01 12.34
CA VAL A 27 -13.45 -16.34 12.98
C VAL A 27 -14.09 -17.37 12.06
N ASP A 28 -15.21 -17.03 11.40
CA ASP A 28 -15.88 -17.91 10.42
C ASP A 28 -14.98 -18.24 9.23
N ASN A 29 -13.98 -17.39 8.93
CA ASN A 29 -12.97 -17.59 7.89
C ASN A 29 -11.64 -18.15 8.41
N SER A 30 -11.66 -18.86 9.55
CA SER A 30 -10.50 -19.57 10.11
C SER A 30 -9.35 -18.64 10.54
N ILE A 31 -9.68 -17.51 11.15
CA ILE A 31 -8.73 -16.63 11.84
C ILE A 31 -8.97 -16.77 13.35
N ASP A 32 -7.90 -16.96 14.14
CA ASP A 32 -7.97 -16.92 15.60
C ASP A 32 -7.98 -15.46 16.08
N VAL A 33 -9.17 -14.90 16.33
CA VAL A 33 -9.32 -13.49 16.68
C VAL A 33 -9.29 -13.29 18.20
N CYS A 34 -8.48 -12.33 18.64
CA CYS A 34 -8.43 -11.82 20.00
C CYS A 34 -9.11 -10.45 20.03
N LEU A 35 -10.32 -10.40 20.61
CA LEU A 35 -11.13 -9.20 20.78
C LEU A 35 -11.48 -9.03 22.26
N ASP A 36 -11.23 -7.84 22.81
CA ASP A 36 -11.47 -7.52 24.23
C ASP A 36 -12.92 -7.79 24.68
N ARG A 37 -13.93 -7.58 23.82
CA ARG A 37 -15.35 -7.84 24.10
C ARG A 37 -15.66 -9.31 24.42
N TRP A 38 -14.80 -10.25 24.06
CA TRP A 38 -14.98 -11.67 24.37
C TRP A 38 -14.35 -12.08 25.72
N HIS A 39 -13.67 -11.14 26.39
CA HIS A 39 -13.05 -11.34 27.69
C HIS A 39 -13.87 -10.61 28.77
N LEU A 40 -14.30 -11.34 29.80
CA LEU A 40 -15.15 -10.81 30.88
C LEU A 40 -14.42 -10.75 32.22
N GLU A 41 -13.24 -11.36 32.30
CA GLU A 41 -12.43 -11.40 33.52
C GLU A 41 -11.89 -10.02 33.90
N ARG A 42 -11.88 -9.75 35.21
CA ARG A 42 -11.14 -8.60 35.72
C ARG A 42 -9.64 -8.90 35.63
N GLN A 43 -8.95 -8.15 34.79
CA GLN A 43 -7.50 -8.28 34.61
C GLN A 43 -6.85 -6.91 34.35
N ASP A 44 -5.52 -6.90 34.32
CA ASP A 44 -4.76 -5.76 33.83
C ASP A 44 -4.86 -5.76 32.30
N TRP A 45 -5.83 -5.01 31.77
CA TRP A 45 -6.09 -4.86 30.34
C TRP A 45 -4.90 -4.36 29.55
N TYR A 46 -4.05 -3.53 30.17
CA TYR A 46 -2.84 -3.06 29.51
C TYR A 46 -1.85 -4.21 29.30
N THR A 47 -1.51 -4.92 30.38
CA THR A 47 -0.60 -6.07 30.30
C THR A 47 -1.16 -7.15 29.37
N TRP A 48 -2.47 -7.38 29.40
CA TRP A 48 -3.17 -8.27 28.49
C TRP A 48 -3.01 -7.84 27.03
N ALA A 49 -3.34 -6.60 26.66
CA ALA A 49 -3.25 -6.12 25.29
C ALA A 49 -1.83 -6.20 24.73
N VAL A 50 -0.82 -5.82 25.54
CA VAL A 50 0.60 -5.95 25.14
C VAL A 50 0.97 -7.41 24.88
N ARG A 51 0.52 -8.33 25.73
CA ARG A 51 0.78 -9.77 25.56
C ARG A 51 0.15 -10.28 24.28
N GLU A 52 -1.14 -10.01 24.07
CA GLU A 52 -1.90 -10.51 22.91
C GLU A 52 -1.38 -9.92 21.60
N MET A 53 -1.09 -8.62 21.57
CA MET A 53 -0.50 -7.93 20.41
C MET A 53 0.87 -8.53 20.02
N ASN A 54 1.71 -8.86 21.01
CA ASN A 54 3.00 -9.50 20.73
C ASN A 54 2.83 -10.94 20.25
N ALA A 55 1.88 -11.69 20.81
CA ALA A 55 1.63 -13.09 20.48
C ALA A 55 0.91 -13.30 19.14
N ALA A 56 0.13 -12.33 18.66
CA ALA A 56 -0.61 -12.44 17.41
C ALA A 56 0.32 -12.45 16.17
N ASP A 57 -0.11 -13.05 15.07
CA ASP A 57 0.59 -12.93 13.78
C ASP A 57 0.30 -11.57 13.15
N PHE A 58 -0.92 -11.07 13.35
CA PHE A 58 -1.40 -9.79 12.83
C PHE A 58 -2.03 -8.92 13.93
N VAL A 59 -1.93 -7.61 13.75
CA VAL A 59 -2.66 -6.62 14.53
C VAL A 59 -3.56 -5.86 13.57
N ILE A 60 -4.86 -6.09 13.67
CA ILE A 60 -5.87 -5.37 12.91
C ILE A 60 -6.11 -4.03 13.61
N VAL A 61 -5.82 -2.93 12.93
CA VAL A 61 -6.13 -1.59 13.41
C VAL A 61 -7.39 -1.13 12.71
N VAL A 62 -8.52 -1.10 13.42
CA VAL A 62 -9.77 -0.56 12.89
C VAL A 62 -9.69 0.95 12.94
N ALA A 63 -9.57 1.57 11.77
CA ALA A 63 -9.40 3.00 11.64
C ALA A 63 -10.71 3.75 11.94
N SER A 64 -10.56 4.89 12.61
CA SER A 64 -11.61 5.86 12.88
C SER A 64 -10.99 7.21 13.20
N GLU A 65 -11.76 8.29 13.08
CA GLU A 65 -11.30 9.63 13.46
C GLU A 65 -10.74 9.69 14.90
N VAL A 66 -11.39 9.00 15.84
CA VAL A 66 -10.95 8.94 17.25
C VAL A 66 -9.64 8.15 17.37
N TYR A 67 -9.53 7.00 16.70
CA TYR A 67 -8.30 6.22 16.70
C TYR A 67 -7.14 7.05 16.16
N ARG A 68 -7.34 7.75 15.03
CA ARG A 68 -6.34 8.67 14.48
C ARG A 68 -5.94 9.76 15.45
N GLY A 69 -6.91 10.43 16.08
CA GLY A 69 -6.63 11.48 17.07
C GLY A 69 -5.75 10.97 18.21
N VAL A 70 -6.01 9.76 18.71
CA VAL A 70 -5.21 9.10 19.75
C VAL A 70 -3.82 8.72 19.24
N ALA A 71 -3.76 8.02 18.11
CA ALA A 71 -2.55 7.45 17.56
C ALA A 71 -1.61 8.44 16.88
N ASP A 72 -2.07 9.64 16.53
CA ASP A 72 -1.23 10.74 16.05
C ASP A 72 -0.84 11.71 17.19
N GLY A 73 -1.41 11.53 18.39
CA GLY A 73 -1.06 12.32 19.58
C GLY A 73 -1.83 13.64 19.73
N TYR A 74 -2.97 13.78 19.04
CA TYR A 74 -3.83 14.97 19.10
C TYR A 74 -4.95 14.87 20.16
N ALA A 75 -5.20 13.69 20.73
CA ALA A 75 -6.29 13.49 21.69
C ALA A 75 -6.01 14.12 23.07
N THR A 76 -6.98 14.88 23.59
CA THR A 76 -6.96 15.47 24.93
C THR A 76 -7.31 14.43 26.02
N ALA A 77 -6.31 13.62 26.37
CA ALA A 77 -6.00 12.96 27.66
C ALA A 77 -7.07 12.38 28.63
N ALA A 78 -8.39 12.46 28.44
CA ALA A 78 -9.34 11.98 29.47
C ALA A 78 -10.07 10.67 29.14
N ALA A 79 -10.46 10.43 27.89
CA ALA A 79 -11.42 9.36 27.57
C ALA A 79 -10.81 8.00 27.19
N ASN A 80 -9.50 7.91 26.89
CA ASN A 80 -8.94 6.74 26.19
C ASN A 80 -7.49 6.40 26.60
N LEU A 81 -7.17 6.37 27.91
CA LEU A 81 -5.81 6.10 28.38
C LEU A 81 -5.28 4.73 27.93
N GLY A 82 -6.11 3.69 27.96
CA GLY A 82 -5.74 2.34 27.48
C GLY A 82 -5.35 2.35 25.99
N MET A 83 -6.15 3.01 25.15
CA MET A 83 -5.86 3.11 23.71
C MET A 83 -4.63 3.98 23.41
N GLN A 84 -4.42 5.06 24.16
CA GLN A 84 -3.20 5.87 24.00
C GLN A 84 -1.95 5.01 24.22
N CYS A 85 -2.00 4.14 25.21
CA CYS A 85 -0.93 3.20 25.48
C CYS A 85 -0.74 2.18 24.35
N GLU A 86 -1.80 1.56 23.84
CA GLU A 86 -1.72 0.61 22.71
C GLU A 86 -1.17 1.26 21.43
N ALA A 87 -1.70 2.42 21.06
CA ALA A 87 -1.24 3.16 19.89
C ALA A 87 0.22 3.61 20.04
N ALA A 88 0.65 4.02 21.24
CA ALA A 88 2.04 4.34 21.52
C ALA A 88 2.95 3.11 21.40
N ILE A 89 2.51 1.94 21.88
CA ILE A 89 3.25 0.68 21.72
C ILE A 89 3.37 0.33 20.24
N LEU A 90 2.30 0.35 19.47
CA LEU A 90 2.34 0.04 18.04
C LEU A 90 3.29 0.98 17.29
N ARG A 91 3.28 2.27 17.62
CA ARG A 91 4.22 3.26 17.08
C ARG A 91 5.67 2.92 17.43
N ASP A 92 5.95 2.63 18.70
CA ASP A 92 7.29 2.28 19.18
C ASP A 92 7.81 0.99 18.52
N ARG A 93 6.96 -0.04 18.43
CA ARG A 93 7.26 -1.31 17.77
C ARG A 93 7.55 -1.13 16.29
N LEU A 94 6.74 -0.35 15.60
CA LEU A 94 6.94 -0.01 14.19
C LEU A 94 8.26 0.72 13.96
N GLN A 95 8.62 1.64 14.85
CA GLN A 95 9.90 2.35 14.79
C GLN A 95 11.09 1.41 15.06
N GLY A 96 10.96 0.50 16.02
CA GLY A 96 12.02 -0.42 16.42
C GLY A 96 12.33 -1.53 15.41
N ASN A 97 11.32 -2.05 14.70
CA ASN A 97 11.51 -3.04 13.63
C ASN A 97 10.47 -2.89 12.52
N ARG A 98 10.69 -1.91 11.66
CA ARG A 98 9.74 -1.54 10.62
C ARG A 98 9.39 -2.66 9.65
N PRO A 99 10.34 -3.44 9.08
CA PRO A 99 10.00 -4.51 8.14
C PRO A 99 9.08 -5.60 8.72
N LEU A 100 9.23 -5.90 10.01
CA LEU A 100 8.36 -6.86 10.70
C LEU A 100 6.98 -6.25 10.98
N TRP A 101 6.96 -5.08 11.63
CA TRP A 101 5.72 -4.50 12.14
C TRP A 101 4.86 -3.87 11.05
N THR A 102 5.44 -3.41 9.93
CA THR A 102 4.67 -3.00 8.74
C THR A 102 3.88 -4.18 8.15
N LYS A 103 4.40 -5.42 8.22
CA LYS A 103 3.67 -6.61 7.73
C LYS A 103 2.64 -7.12 8.73
N LYS A 104 2.92 -6.95 10.02
CA LYS A 104 2.07 -7.41 11.13
C LYS A 104 0.87 -6.49 11.35
N ILE A 105 1.04 -5.18 11.20
CA ILE A 105 -0.04 -4.21 11.39
C ILE A 105 -0.84 -4.10 10.10
N LEU A 106 -2.14 -4.39 10.17
CA LEU A 106 -3.07 -4.34 9.05
C LEU A 106 -4.13 -3.25 9.35
N PRO A 107 -3.98 -2.03 8.80
CA PRO A 107 -5.01 -1.01 8.89
C PRO A 107 -6.27 -1.43 8.13
N VAL A 108 -7.43 -1.32 8.77
CA VAL A 108 -8.73 -1.74 8.23
C VAL A 108 -9.71 -0.58 8.24
N LEU A 109 -10.40 -0.38 7.11
CA LEU A 109 -11.51 0.56 6.98
C LEU A 109 -12.82 -0.21 6.91
N LEU A 110 -13.72 0.07 7.86
CA LEU A 110 -15.09 -0.47 7.84
C LEU A 110 -15.97 0.30 6.83
N PRO A 111 -17.16 -0.23 6.47
CA PRO A 111 -18.08 0.49 5.59
C PRO A 111 -18.39 1.89 6.12
N GLY A 112 -18.25 2.91 5.25
CA GLY A 112 -18.48 4.31 5.59
C GLY A 112 -17.27 5.07 6.15
N HIS A 113 -16.16 4.37 6.41
CA HIS A 113 -14.90 4.99 6.84
C HIS A 113 -13.96 5.28 5.66
N GLU A 114 -13.10 6.28 5.85
CA GLU A 114 -12.22 6.82 4.81
C GLU A 114 -10.73 6.75 5.20
N VAL A 115 -9.86 6.76 4.20
CA VAL A 115 -8.40 6.56 4.39
C VAL A 115 -7.76 7.62 5.31
N GLU A 116 -8.34 8.81 5.36
CA GLU A 116 -7.91 9.89 6.26
C GLU A 116 -8.11 9.54 7.74
N GLU A 117 -8.90 8.53 8.09
CA GLU A 117 -9.08 8.07 9.46
C GLU A 117 -7.98 7.10 9.91
N ILE A 118 -7.07 6.73 9.01
CA ILE A 118 -5.92 5.91 9.35
C ILE A 118 -4.82 6.79 9.97
N PRO A 119 -4.29 6.44 11.15
CA PRO A 119 -3.15 7.13 11.75
C PRO A 119 -1.94 7.24 10.80
N ILE A 120 -1.27 8.40 10.79
CA ILE A 120 -0.16 8.66 9.85
C ILE A 120 0.99 7.67 10.04
N VAL A 121 1.19 7.21 11.29
CA VAL A 121 2.20 6.21 11.65
C VAL A 121 2.03 4.92 10.87
N PHE A 122 0.81 4.55 10.49
CA PHE A 122 0.51 3.33 9.73
C PHE A 122 0.54 3.53 8.21
N GLN A 123 1.05 4.66 7.73
CA GLN A 123 1.39 4.92 6.34
C GLN A 123 0.22 4.75 5.35
N PRO A 124 -0.93 5.43 5.54
CA PRO A 124 -2.12 5.28 4.68
C PRO A 124 -1.87 5.41 3.17
N TYR A 125 -0.86 6.18 2.77
CA TYR A 125 -0.50 6.41 1.37
C TYR A 125 0.82 5.73 0.95
N GLY A 126 1.48 5.02 1.86
CA GLY A 126 2.80 4.40 1.63
C GLY A 126 2.84 2.88 1.86
N ALA A 127 1.77 2.31 2.43
CA ALA A 127 1.58 0.89 2.63
C ALA A 127 0.11 0.53 2.35
N ASN A 128 -0.18 -0.77 2.23
CA ASN A 128 -1.54 -1.25 2.05
C ASN A 128 -2.37 -1.02 3.32
N TYR A 129 -3.65 -0.69 3.11
CA TYR A 129 -4.73 -0.84 4.06
C TYR A 129 -5.82 -1.70 3.41
N TYR A 130 -6.75 -2.21 4.20
CA TYR A 130 -7.76 -3.17 3.74
C TYR A 130 -9.15 -2.60 3.96
N LYS A 131 -9.90 -2.40 2.88
CA LYS A 131 -11.28 -1.91 2.95
C LYS A 131 -12.25 -3.08 3.04
N ILE A 132 -13.14 -3.05 4.02
CA ILE A 132 -14.22 -4.01 4.18
C ILE A 132 -15.47 -3.43 3.53
N THR A 133 -15.96 -4.07 2.47
CA THR A 133 -17.20 -3.60 1.81
C THR A 133 -18.45 -4.12 2.50
N ASP A 134 -18.37 -5.35 3.01
CA ASP A 134 -19.36 -6.02 3.84
C ASP A 134 -18.66 -7.15 4.62
N PHE A 135 -19.39 -7.79 5.54
CA PHE A 135 -18.85 -8.83 6.43
C PHE A 135 -18.93 -10.24 5.84
N THR A 136 -19.01 -10.38 4.51
CA THR A 136 -18.88 -11.68 3.83
C THR A 136 -17.42 -11.97 3.49
N THR A 137 -17.10 -13.23 3.17
CA THR A 137 -15.78 -13.63 2.67
C THR A 137 -15.35 -12.80 1.45
N ALA A 138 -16.27 -12.43 0.56
CA ALA A 138 -15.98 -11.61 -0.61
C ALA A 138 -15.68 -10.16 -0.22
N GLY A 139 -16.47 -9.59 0.69
CA GLY A 139 -16.26 -8.21 1.16
C GLY A 139 -15.00 -8.00 2.01
N MET A 140 -14.40 -9.10 2.49
CA MET A 140 -13.14 -9.11 3.26
C MET A 140 -11.98 -9.76 2.49
N GLU A 141 -12.14 -10.04 1.19
CA GLU A 141 -11.23 -10.90 0.42
C GLU A 141 -9.77 -10.47 0.54
N GLU A 142 -9.46 -9.18 0.34
CA GLU A 142 -8.08 -8.68 0.37
C GLU A 142 -7.40 -8.90 1.73
N LEU A 143 -8.14 -8.66 2.83
CA LEU A 143 -7.65 -8.88 4.19
C LEU A 143 -7.38 -10.37 4.42
N LEU A 144 -8.34 -11.23 4.07
CA LEU A 144 -8.23 -12.67 4.24
C LEU A 144 -7.07 -13.27 3.43
N ARG A 145 -6.84 -12.78 2.20
CA ARG A 145 -5.72 -13.22 1.37
C ARG A 145 -4.37 -12.96 2.02
N VAL A 146 -4.20 -11.80 2.67
CA VAL A 146 -2.96 -11.47 3.37
C VAL A 146 -2.81 -12.33 4.63
N MET A 147 -3.87 -12.47 5.42
CA MET A 147 -3.81 -13.22 6.68
C MET A 147 -3.61 -14.73 6.47
N LEU A 148 -4.13 -15.28 5.37
CA LEU A 148 -4.07 -16.71 5.04
C LEU A 148 -2.93 -17.06 4.07
N ASP A 149 -2.12 -16.08 3.64
CA ASP A 149 -1.08 -16.24 2.62
C ASP A 149 -1.61 -16.85 1.30
N LYS A 150 -2.71 -16.28 0.79
CA LYS A 150 -3.41 -16.73 -0.43
C LYS A 150 -3.50 -15.62 -1.47
N PRO A 151 -2.40 -15.25 -2.15
CA PRO A 151 -2.41 -14.18 -3.15
C PRO A 151 -3.41 -14.48 -4.28
N ALA A 152 -4.08 -13.44 -4.79
CA ALA A 152 -5.03 -13.57 -5.91
C ALA A 152 -4.34 -13.99 -7.20
N TYR A 153 -3.09 -13.55 -7.38
CA TYR A 153 -2.28 -13.82 -8.55
C TYR A 153 -0.93 -14.37 -8.11
N VAL A 154 -0.51 -15.47 -8.73
CA VAL A 154 0.81 -16.06 -8.53
C VAL A 154 1.69 -15.64 -9.70
N ALA A 155 2.92 -15.21 -9.41
CA ALA A 155 3.87 -14.85 -10.46
C ALA A 155 4.15 -16.07 -11.35
N PRO A 156 4.10 -15.93 -12.69
CA PRO A 156 4.52 -17.01 -13.58
C PRO A 156 6.03 -17.27 -13.41
N PRO A 157 6.52 -18.47 -13.76
CA PRO A 157 7.96 -18.72 -13.80
C PRO A 157 8.64 -17.74 -14.77
N PRO A 158 9.89 -17.32 -14.51
CA PRO A 158 10.64 -16.48 -15.44
C PRO A 158 10.68 -17.10 -16.84
N GLY A 159 10.49 -16.26 -17.87
CA GLY A 159 10.65 -16.66 -19.26
C GLY A 159 12.11 -16.92 -19.63
N GLN A 160 12.35 -17.34 -20.86
CA GLN A 160 13.71 -17.46 -21.39
C GLN A 160 14.37 -16.09 -21.50
N GLU A 161 15.68 -16.05 -21.22
CA GLU A 161 16.48 -14.84 -21.39
C GLU A 161 16.49 -14.41 -22.86
N PRO A 162 16.16 -13.14 -23.18
CA PRO A 162 16.19 -12.66 -24.56
C PRO A 162 17.63 -12.54 -25.06
N HIS A 163 17.86 -12.90 -26.31
CA HIS A 163 19.14 -12.64 -26.97
C HIS A 163 19.28 -11.14 -27.28
N LEU A 164 20.17 -10.46 -26.54
CA LEU A 164 20.43 -9.02 -26.67
C LEU A 164 21.85 -8.78 -27.24
N PRO A 165 22.03 -8.80 -28.57
CA PRO A 165 23.34 -8.59 -29.18
C PRO A 165 23.83 -7.15 -28.94
N ARG A 166 25.15 -7.00 -28.78
CA ARG A 166 25.78 -5.68 -28.63
C ARG A 166 25.53 -4.85 -29.90
N ARG A 167 25.08 -3.61 -29.73
CA ARG A 167 25.08 -2.62 -30.82
C ARG A 167 26.47 -2.02 -30.93
N THR A 168 27.08 -2.16 -32.10
CA THR A 168 28.33 -1.45 -32.41
C THR A 168 27.99 -0.01 -32.73
N VAL A 169 28.62 0.95 -32.04
CA VAL A 169 28.61 2.34 -32.47
C VAL A 169 29.51 2.41 -33.71
N VAL A 170 28.93 2.58 -34.89
CA VAL A 170 29.70 2.94 -36.07
C VAL A 170 30.18 4.37 -35.84
N ALA A 171 31.48 4.55 -35.66
CA ALA A 171 32.07 5.88 -35.67
C ALA A 171 31.63 6.58 -36.97
N PRO A 172 31.14 7.83 -36.93
CA PRO A 172 30.76 8.53 -38.14
C PRO A 172 31.94 8.48 -39.12
N GLU A 173 31.70 7.98 -40.33
CA GLU A 173 32.71 7.96 -41.39
C GLU A 173 33.33 9.36 -41.46
N GLN A 174 34.66 9.41 -41.47
CA GLN A 174 35.37 10.65 -41.73
C GLN A 174 34.82 11.19 -43.03
N ARG A 175 34.09 12.30 -42.93
CA ARG A 175 33.52 13.01 -44.09
C ARG A 175 34.66 13.18 -45.09
N PRO A 176 34.53 12.73 -46.35
CA PRO A 176 35.54 12.98 -47.36
C PRO A 176 35.91 14.46 -47.35
N PRO A 177 37.18 14.84 -47.59
CA PRO A 177 37.56 16.24 -47.66
C PRO A 177 36.59 16.97 -48.60
N ALA A 178 36.04 18.08 -48.13
CA ALA A 178 35.06 18.85 -48.87
C ALA A 178 35.62 19.16 -50.26
N HIS A 179 34.99 18.62 -51.30
CA HIS A 179 35.22 19.11 -52.65
C HIS A 179 34.72 20.55 -52.70
N ASN A 180 35.55 21.50 -53.13
CA ASN A 180 35.23 22.92 -53.30
C ASN A 180 34.25 23.15 -54.47
N GLY A 181 33.13 22.43 -54.49
CA GLY A 181 31.98 22.66 -55.34
C GLY A 181 30.80 23.09 -54.46
N LYS A 182 30.16 24.22 -54.81
CA LYS A 182 28.96 24.73 -54.13
C LYS A 182 27.96 23.59 -53.87
N PRO A 183 27.44 23.41 -52.64
CA PRO A 183 26.44 22.39 -52.37
C PRO A 183 25.10 22.78 -53.00
N GLY A 184 24.73 22.13 -54.10
CA GLY A 184 23.34 22.00 -54.49
C GLY A 184 22.66 21.02 -53.55
N VAL A 185 21.53 21.41 -52.95
CA VAL A 185 20.71 20.49 -52.17
C VAL A 185 20.10 19.46 -53.12
N VAL A 186 20.61 18.24 -53.10
CA VAL A 186 20.01 17.10 -53.79
C VAL A 186 19.42 16.16 -52.75
N ASN A 187 18.13 16.30 -52.48
CA ASN A 187 17.37 15.28 -51.76
C ASN A 187 17.01 14.18 -52.75
N SER A 188 17.71 13.05 -52.70
CA SER A 188 17.27 11.83 -53.39
C SER A 188 16.61 10.91 -52.36
N ILE A 189 15.32 10.63 -52.57
CA ILE A 189 14.57 9.62 -51.81
C ILE A 189 14.59 8.36 -52.67
N THR A 190 15.26 7.31 -52.21
CA THR A 190 15.16 5.97 -52.81
C THR A 190 14.54 5.04 -51.78
N GLY A 191 13.26 4.71 -51.97
CA GLY A 191 12.50 3.83 -51.08
C GLY A 191 11.01 4.13 -51.20
N ALA A 192 10.25 3.16 -51.71
CA ALA A 192 8.85 3.32 -52.05
C ALA A 192 7.93 3.33 -50.82
N VAL A 193 6.95 4.24 -50.86
CA VAL A 193 5.75 4.37 -50.01
C VAL A 193 5.97 4.89 -48.58
N VAL A 194 5.77 6.20 -48.40
CA VAL A 194 5.47 6.83 -47.10
C VAL A 194 4.03 7.33 -47.16
N HIS A 195 3.13 6.76 -46.37
CA HIS A 195 1.83 7.37 -46.08
C HIS A 195 1.98 8.24 -44.83
N GLY A 196 2.27 9.52 -45.05
CA GLY A 196 2.40 10.51 -43.97
C GLY A 196 2.81 11.88 -44.51
N ASN A 197 2.30 12.95 -43.90
CA ASN A 197 2.63 14.32 -44.29
C ASN A 197 4.06 14.67 -43.87
N ILE A 198 4.86 15.10 -44.85
CA ILE A 198 6.19 15.68 -44.61
C ILE A 198 5.99 17.16 -44.30
N ILE A 199 6.28 17.58 -43.07
CA ILE A 199 6.35 19.00 -42.69
C ILE A 199 7.83 19.37 -42.55
N GLN A 200 8.31 20.23 -43.45
CA GLN A 200 9.68 20.76 -43.40
C GLN A 200 9.60 22.22 -42.91
N SER A 201 9.90 22.44 -41.62
CA SER A 201 9.97 23.78 -41.04
C SER A 201 11.33 24.41 -41.36
N GLY A 202 11.38 25.25 -42.41
CA GLY A 202 12.53 26.09 -42.73
C GLY A 202 12.60 27.28 -41.79
N GLY A 203 13.40 27.19 -40.73
CA GLY A 203 13.74 28.33 -39.88
C GLY A 203 15.02 29.00 -40.36
N ASN A 204 14.90 30.23 -40.88
CA ASN A 204 15.92 31.27 -40.73
C ASN A 204 15.24 32.63 -40.84
N VAL A 205 15.05 33.27 -39.67
CA VAL A 205 14.65 34.67 -39.55
C VAL A 205 15.91 35.47 -39.30
N THR A 206 16.32 36.28 -40.28
CA THR A 206 17.18 37.45 -40.09
C THR A 206 16.97 38.41 -41.25
N GLN A 207 16.29 39.53 -41.00
CA GLN A 207 16.86 40.90 -40.97
C GLN A 207 15.77 41.95 -41.22
N GLY A 208 15.90 43.05 -40.46
CA GLY A 208 15.07 44.24 -40.45
C GLY A 208 15.34 45.00 -39.17
#